data_AF-A0A8J2SG59-F1
#
_entry.id   AF-A0A8J2SG59-F1
#
_cell.length_a   1.000
_cell.length_b   1.000
_cell.length_c   1.000
_cell.angle_alpha   90.00
_cell.angle_beta   90.00
_cell.angle_gamma   90.00
#
_symmetry.space_group_name_H-M   'P 1'
#
loop_
_entity.id
_entity.type
_entity.pdbx_description
1 polymer ?
#
loop_
_entity_poly.entity_id
_entity_poly.type
_entity_poly.pdbx_seq_one_letter_code
_entity_poly.pdbx_strand_id
1 'polypeptide(L)'
;MAARVIPVTSPKSDTDEQNIQLPCRCDAPLKARSDEPCPVYQDITFDAEAVIKAAGAAPRLDAISFRNHYVASISVMQRQARPEGLVWVPVLREKHLMRDAHCEDDAQATTTLATSDFTNFDSGLCGVAAGDDEGLPVGSLRFRLRQPSPTWRSYELKHVKCIMRK
;
A
#
# COMPACT_ATOMS: atom_id res chain seq x y z
N MET A 1 -37.11 -48.14 -33.12
CA MET A 1 -37.85 -47.47 -34.21
C MET A 1 -39.03 -46.72 -33.61
N ALA A 2 -39.14 -45.44 -33.95
CA ALA A 2 -40.31 -44.57 -33.96
C ALA A 2 -41.17 -44.38 -32.69
N ALA A 3 -41.12 -43.14 -32.16
CA ALA A 3 -42.32 -42.43 -31.76
C ALA A 3 -42.18 -40.95 -32.17
N ARG A 4 -43.22 -40.40 -32.79
CA ARG A 4 -43.31 -39.05 -33.37
C ARG A 4 -44.61 -38.44 -32.85
N VAL A 5 -44.59 -37.25 -32.23
CA VAL A 5 -45.77 -36.41 -31.91
C VAL A 5 -45.32 -34.94 -31.95
N ILE A 6 -45.55 -34.22 -33.06
CA ILE A 6 -46.54 -33.13 -33.34
C ILE A 6 -46.31 -31.83 -32.52
N PRO A 7 -46.18 -30.65 -33.19
CA PRO A 7 -45.87 -29.38 -32.54
C PRO A 7 -47.14 -28.69 -32.00
N VAL A 8 -46.99 -27.94 -30.91
CA VAL A 8 -48.00 -27.00 -30.42
C VAL A 8 -47.43 -25.59 -30.49
N THR A 9 -48.13 -24.72 -31.21
CA THR A 9 -47.78 -23.30 -31.39
C THR A 9 -48.59 -22.39 -30.46
N SER A 10 -47.86 -21.49 -29.77
CA SER A 10 -48.20 -20.11 -29.34
C SER A 10 -49.22 -19.92 -28.19
N PRO A 11 -49.20 -18.80 -27.40
CA PRO A 11 -48.71 -17.46 -27.75
C PRO A 11 -47.86 -16.69 -26.70
N LYS A 12 -47.39 -15.52 -27.16
CA LYS A 12 -46.59 -14.46 -26.53
C LYS A 12 -46.88 -14.14 -25.05
N SER A 13 -45.80 -13.91 -24.30
CA SER A 13 -45.73 -12.86 -23.28
C SER A 13 -44.31 -12.28 -23.29
N ASP A 14 -44.22 -10.98 -23.56
CA ASP A 14 -43.04 -10.15 -23.46
C ASP A 14 -42.41 -10.21 -22.07
N THR A 15 -41.10 -9.95 -22.04
CA THR A 15 -40.24 -9.70 -20.87
C THR A 15 -39.81 -10.94 -20.11
N ASP A 16 -38.60 -11.43 -20.38
CA ASP A 16 -37.70 -11.92 -19.32
C ASP A 16 -36.27 -11.97 -19.84
N GLU A 17 -35.34 -11.59 -18.98
CA GLU A 17 -33.93 -11.40 -19.25
C GLU A 17 -33.30 -12.70 -19.74
N GLN A 18 -32.53 -12.66 -20.83
CA GLN A 18 -31.77 -13.82 -21.29
C GLN A 18 -30.65 -14.13 -20.29
N ASN A 19 -30.99 -14.88 -19.25
CA ASN A 19 -30.03 -15.47 -18.34
C ASN A 19 -29.42 -16.70 -19.04
N ILE A 20 -28.33 -16.48 -19.77
CA ILE A 20 -27.54 -17.55 -20.36
C ILE A 20 -26.80 -18.25 -19.22
N GLN A 21 -27.41 -19.30 -18.66
CA GLN A 21 -26.72 -20.22 -17.76
C GLN A 21 -25.80 -21.12 -18.59
N LEU A 22 -24.52 -20.76 -18.65
CA LEU A 22 -23.46 -21.67 -19.09
C LEU A 22 -23.23 -22.71 -17.99
N PRO A 23 -23.36 -24.02 -18.27
CA PRO A 23 -23.06 -25.05 -17.29
C PRO A 23 -21.54 -25.17 -17.14
N CYS A 24 -20.96 -24.43 -16.19
CA CYS A 24 -19.58 -24.63 -15.76
C CYS A 24 -19.51 -25.87 -14.87
N ARG A 25 -19.20 -27.02 -15.48
CA ARG A 25 -18.70 -28.19 -14.74
C ARG A 25 -17.29 -27.90 -14.26
N CYS A 26 -17.16 -27.52 -12.99
CA CYS A 26 -15.88 -27.38 -12.33
C CYS A 26 -15.77 -28.40 -11.19
N ASP A 27 -15.59 -29.67 -11.54
CA ASP A 27 -15.25 -30.74 -10.57
C ASP A 27 -13.75 -30.72 -10.21
N ALA A 28 -13.24 -29.55 -9.84
CA ALA A 28 -11.93 -29.41 -9.24
C ALA A 28 -12.04 -28.43 -8.07
N PRO A 29 -11.52 -28.76 -6.86
CA PRO A 29 -11.41 -27.77 -5.81
C PRO A 29 -10.46 -26.68 -6.31
N LEU A 30 -11.03 -25.54 -6.72
CA LEU A 30 -10.32 -24.30 -6.93
C LEU A 30 -9.61 -23.99 -5.60
N LYS A 31 -8.32 -24.33 -5.52
CA LYS A 31 -7.42 -23.65 -4.58
C LYS A 31 -7.44 -22.19 -5.02
N ALA A 32 -8.29 -21.40 -4.35
CA ALA A 32 -8.18 -19.96 -4.38
C ALA A 32 -6.73 -19.65 -4.03
N ARG A 33 -5.93 -19.27 -5.03
CA ARG A 33 -4.66 -18.64 -4.75
C ARG A 33 -5.03 -17.45 -3.89
N SER A 34 -4.34 -17.30 -2.76
CA SER A 34 -4.39 -16.08 -1.98
C SER A 34 -3.76 -14.98 -2.83
N ASP A 35 -4.49 -14.49 -3.82
CA ASP A 35 -4.18 -13.26 -4.54
C ASP A 35 -4.46 -12.15 -3.53
N GLU A 36 -3.49 -11.93 -2.63
CA GLU A 36 -3.45 -10.69 -1.88
C GLU A 36 -3.56 -9.56 -2.94
N PRO A 37 -4.44 -8.58 -2.74
CA PRO A 37 -4.53 -7.46 -3.68
C PRO A 37 -3.15 -6.87 -3.90
N CYS A 38 -2.84 -6.51 -5.16
CA CYS A 38 -1.53 -6.02 -5.56
C CYS A 38 -0.99 -5.01 -4.55
N PRO A 39 0.24 -5.18 -4.04
CA PRO A 39 0.77 -4.29 -3.02
C PRO A 39 0.92 -2.88 -3.59
N VAL A 40 0.28 -1.91 -2.95
CA VAL A 40 0.39 -0.49 -3.29
C VAL A 40 1.57 0.09 -2.51
N TYR A 41 2.48 0.77 -3.21
CA TYR A 41 3.63 1.42 -2.60
C TYR A 41 3.58 2.93 -2.82
N GLN A 42 3.97 3.69 -1.79
CA GLN A 42 4.22 5.13 -1.88
C GLN A 42 5.62 5.42 -1.38
N ASP A 43 6.43 6.01 -2.25
CA ASP A 43 7.82 6.31 -1.95
C ASP A 43 7.97 7.81 -1.62
N ILE A 44 8.75 8.10 -0.59
CA ILE A 44 9.20 9.43 -0.22
C ILE A 44 10.71 9.45 -0.41
N THR A 45 11.15 10.26 -1.36
CA THR A 45 12.57 10.54 -1.59
C THR A 45 12.88 11.92 -1.04
N PHE A 46 13.92 11.99 -0.22
CA PHE A 46 14.42 13.25 0.28
C PHE A 46 15.49 13.76 -0.69
N ASP A 47 15.53 15.06 -0.93
CA ASP A 47 16.60 15.70 -1.69
C ASP A 47 17.62 16.27 -0.71
N ALA A 48 18.86 15.79 -0.75
CA ALA A 48 19.91 16.06 0.23
C ALA A 48 20.22 17.55 0.26
N GLU A 49 20.37 18.14 -0.92
CA GLU A 49 20.84 19.50 -1.07
C GLU A 49 19.77 20.47 -0.61
N ALA A 50 18.51 20.24 -1.02
CA ALA A 50 17.38 21.03 -0.58
C ALA A 50 17.17 20.94 0.94
N VAL A 51 17.34 19.74 1.50
CA VAL A 51 17.13 19.46 2.93
C VAL A 51 18.22 20.07 3.80
N ILE A 52 19.50 19.96 3.41
CA ILE A 52 20.63 20.61 4.11
C ILE A 52 20.51 22.13 4.01
N LYS A 53 20.21 22.67 2.83
CA LYS A 53 20.05 24.12 2.63
C LYS A 53 18.93 24.70 3.49
N ALA A 54 17.83 23.97 3.67
CA ALA A 54 16.72 24.38 4.53
C ALA A 54 17.05 24.27 6.03
N ALA A 55 17.81 23.25 6.44
CA ALA A 55 18.09 22.97 7.85
C ALA A 55 19.37 23.63 8.39
N GLY A 56 20.32 24.01 7.52
CA GLY A 56 21.64 24.53 7.88
C GLY A 56 22.62 23.47 8.39
N ALA A 57 22.19 22.22 8.53
CA ALA A 57 22.96 21.05 8.95
C ALA A 57 22.32 19.78 8.35
N ALA A 58 22.95 18.61 8.53
CA ALA A 58 22.37 17.32 8.15
C ALA A 58 21.16 16.98 9.04
N PRO A 59 19.92 17.15 8.57
CA PRO A 59 18.77 17.07 9.45
C PRO A 59 18.32 15.63 9.66
N ARG A 60 17.81 15.35 10.86
CA ARG A 60 17.34 14.02 11.22
C ARG A 60 15.82 13.98 11.16
N LEU A 61 15.26 12.92 10.59
CA LEU A 61 13.81 12.72 10.62
C LEU A 61 13.36 12.40 12.05
N ASP A 62 12.39 13.16 12.56
CA ASP A 62 11.84 12.99 13.92
C ASP A 62 10.48 12.29 13.87
N ALA A 63 9.62 12.71 12.94
CA ALA A 63 8.31 12.11 12.76
C ALA A 63 7.77 12.31 11.34
N ILE A 64 6.78 11.50 10.96
CA ILE A 64 6.05 11.60 9.71
C ILE A 64 4.57 11.70 10.05
N SER A 65 3.93 12.78 9.64
CA SER A 65 2.49 12.99 9.79
C SER A 65 1.80 12.86 8.44
N PHE A 66 0.65 12.19 8.40
CA PHE A 66 -0.15 12.06 7.18
C PHE A 66 -1.62 11.89 7.53
N ARG A 67 -2.48 12.17 6.57
CA ARG A 67 -3.91 11.86 6.62
C ARG A 67 -4.14 10.51 5.99
N ASN A 68 -4.74 9.57 6.73
CA ASN A 68 -5.18 8.31 6.17
C ASN A 68 -6.23 8.57 5.09
N HIS A 69 -6.23 7.77 4.03
CA HIS A 69 -7.31 7.75 3.04
C HIS A 69 -7.60 6.29 2.72
N TYR A 70 -8.42 5.68 3.59
CA TYR A 70 -8.90 4.30 3.49
C TYR A 70 -7.78 3.24 3.49
N VAL A 71 -6.64 3.49 4.14
CA VAL A 71 -5.60 2.47 4.34
C VAL A 71 -5.82 1.76 5.68
N ALA A 72 -5.88 0.44 5.68
CA ALA A 72 -6.11 -0.34 6.90
C ALA A 72 -4.82 -0.52 7.71
N SER A 73 -3.72 -0.87 7.04
CA SER A 73 -2.40 -0.96 7.67
C SER A 73 -1.28 -0.55 6.72
N ILE A 74 -0.15 -0.15 7.31
CA ILE A 74 1.06 0.23 6.59
C ILE A 74 2.29 -0.51 7.12
N SER A 75 3.24 -0.76 6.22
CA SER A 75 4.62 -1.10 6.56
C SER A 75 5.52 0.00 6.02
N VAL A 76 6.58 0.36 6.74
CA VAL A 76 7.57 1.34 6.28
C VAL A 76 8.90 0.66 6.08
N MET A 77 9.49 0.86 4.91
CA MET A 77 10.83 0.40 4.57
C MET A 77 11.72 1.61 4.31
N GLN A 78 12.98 1.50 4.69
CA GLN A 78 14.01 2.50 4.40
C GLN A 78 14.98 1.90 3.40
N ARG A 79 15.41 2.70 2.42
CA ARG A 79 16.49 2.31 1.52
C ARG A 79 17.81 2.48 2.27
N GLN A 80 18.53 1.38 2.47
CA GLN A 80 19.78 1.35 3.23
C GLN A 80 20.94 0.82 2.37
N ALA A 81 22.13 1.38 2.57
CA ALA A 81 23.36 0.85 2.00
C ALA A 81 23.83 -0.35 2.84
N ARG A 82 24.01 -1.50 2.20
CA ARG A 82 24.59 -2.71 2.79
C ARG A 82 25.77 -3.18 1.94
N PRO A 83 26.60 -4.12 2.42
CA PRO A 83 27.71 -4.67 1.63
C PRO A 83 27.28 -5.25 0.28
N GLU A 84 26.03 -5.72 0.20
CA GLU A 84 25.40 -6.29 -1.00
C GLU A 84 24.82 -5.22 -1.95
N GLY A 85 24.85 -3.94 -1.57
CA GLY A 85 24.28 -2.82 -2.30
C GLY A 85 23.11 -2.14 -1.58
N LEU A 86 22.34 -1.36 -2.33
CA LEU A 86 21.18 -0.62 -1.81
C LEU A 86 19.96 -1.54 -1.69
N VAL A 87 19.50 -1.76 -0.47
CA VAL A 87 18.37 -2.66 -0.17
C VAL A 87 17.28 -1.95 0.63
N TRP A 88 16.03 -2.36 0.42
CA TRP A 88 14.89 -1.91 1.22
C TRP A 88 14.80 -2.73 2.50
N VAL A 89 14.97 -2.07 3.64
CA VAL A 89 14.95 -2.70 4.96
C VAL A 89 13.69 -2.27 5.69
N PRO A 90 12.88 -3.20 6.23
CA PRO A 90 11.70 -2.85 7.00
C PRO A 90 12.11 -2.17 8.30
N VAL A 91 11.72 -0.90 8.45
CA VAL A 91 11.92 -0.10 9.66
C VAL A 91 10.67 -0.09 10.53
N LEU A 92 9.49 -0.28 9.93
CA LEU A 92 8.22 -0.55 10.60
C LEU A 92 7.52 -1.70 9.89
N ARG A 93 7.31 -2.82 10.58
CA ARG A 93 6.75 -4.04 9.96
C ARG A 93 5.27 -3.92 9.64
N GLU A 94 4.47 -3.49 10.60
CA GLU A 94 3.04 -3.28 10.40
C GLU A 94 2.50 -2.30 11.43
N LYS A 95 1.71 -1.35 10.98
CA LYS A 95 0.96 -0.41 11.81
C LYS A 95 -0.45 -0.31 11.30
N HIS A 96 -1.42 -0.66 12.13
CA HIS A 96 -2.84 -0.46 11.82
C HIS A 96 -3.19 1.03 11.91
N LEU A 97 -3.88 1.50 10.88
CA LEU A 97 -4.41 2.87 10.79
C LEU A 97 -5.94 2.89 10.97
N MET A 98 -6.60 1.76 10.71
CA MET A 98 -8.04 1.57 10.94
C MET A 98 -8.24 0.46 11.97
N ARG A 99 -9.21 0.62 12.87
CA ARG A 99 -9.62 -0.45 13.78
C ARG A 99 -10.33 -1.57 13.03
N ASP A 100 -11.18 -1.21 12.08
CA ASP A 100 -11.88 -2.12 11.18
C ASP A 100 -11.68 -1.65 9.74
N ALA A 101 -11.16 -2.53 8.88
CA ALA A 101 -10.89 -2.24 7.48
C ALA A 101 -12.16 -2.03 6.64
N HIS A 102 -13.33 -2.47 7.13
CA HIS A 102 -14.61 -2.37 6.41
C HIS A 102 -15.46 -1.16 6.81
N CYS A 103 -15.04 -0.39 7.82
CA CYS A 103 -15.76 0.77 8.34
C CYS A 103 -15.04 2.09 8.02
N GLU A 104 -15.78 3.19 7.94
CA GLU A 104 -15.23 4.49 7.53
C GLU A 104 -14.69 5.35 8.69
N ASP A 105 -15.08 5.06 9.94
CA ASP A 105 -14.88 5.94 11.10
C ASP A 105 -13.44 6.48 11.26
N ASP A 106 -12.43 5.62 11.07
CA ASP A 106 -11.01 5.97 11.19
C ASP A 106 -10.29 6.11 9.83
N ALA A 107 -11.02 5.93 8.72
CA ALA A 107 -10.43 5.84 7.39
C ALA A 107 -9.78 7.15 6.92
N GLN A 108 -10.14 8.27 7.56
CA GLN A 108 -9.62 9.60 7.24
C GLN A 108 -8.85 10.27 8.39
N ALA A 109 -8.53 9.52 9.45
CA ALA A 109 -7.82 10.05 10.61
C ALA A 109 -6.40 10.52 10.26
N THR A 110 -5.94 11.57 10.93
CA THR A 110 -4.52 11.97 10.85
C THR A 110 -3.70 11.14 11.81
N THR A 111 -2.60 10.58 11.31
CA THR A 111 -1.68 9.76 12.08
C THR A 111 -0.29 10.38 12.02
N THR A 112 0.42 10.33 13.15
CA THR A 112 1.83 10.70 13.23
C THR A 112 2.62 9.49 13.68
N LEU A 113 3.63 9.12 12.89
CA LEU A 113 4.61 8.08 13.23
C LEU A 113 5.87 8.77 13.75
N ALA A 114 6.25 8.47 14.98
CA ALA A 114 7.52 8.92 15.51
C ALA A 114 8.63 7.97 15.03
N THR A 115 9.83 8.48 14.77
CA THR A 115 10.97 7.61 14.41
C THR A 115 11.38 6.68 15.55
N SER A 116 10.98 6.96 16.79
CA SER A 116 11.10 6.05 17.93
C SER A 116 10.34 4.74 17.75
N ASP A 117 9.31 4.70 16.90
CA ASP A 117 8.56 3.48 16.59
C ASP A 117 9.31 2.57 15.61
N PHE A 118 10.43 3.04 15.05
CA PHE A 118 11.19 2.31 14.04
C PHE A 118 12.33 1.52 14.68
N THR A 119 12.38 0.21 14.41
CA THR A 119 13.32 -0.69 15.12
C THR A 119 14.65 -0.89 14.40
N ASN A 120 14.69 -0.73 13.08
CA ASN A 120 15.89 -0.92 12.25
C ASN A 120 16.26 0.34 11.46
N PHE A 121 15.84 1.50 11.97
CA PHE A 121 16.04 2.76 11.30
C PHE A 121 17.47 3.23 11.51
N ASP A 122 18.20 3.36 10.41
CA ASP A 122 19.53 3.94 10.45
C ASP A 122 19.41 5.45 10.27
N SER A 123 19.59 6.17 11.37
CA SER A 123 19.60 7.64 11.40
C SER A 123 20.81 8.25 10.67
N GLY A 124 21.90 7.48 10.49
CA GLY A 124 23.07 7.86 9.72
C GLY A 124 22.81 7.87 8.21
N LEU A 125 21.79 7.15 7.73
CA LEU A 125 21.40 7.14 6.31
C LEU A 125 20.42 8.25 5.95
N CYS A 126 19.85 8.92 6.96
CA CYS A 126 19.20 10.23 6.81
C CYS A 126 20.15 11.39 7.18
N GLY A 127 21.35 11.09 7.72
CA GLY A 127 22.37 12.06 8.06
C GLY A 127 23.41 12.15 6.97
N VAL A 128 23.40 13.24 6.21
CA VAL A 128 24.46 13.55 5.24
C VAL A 128 25.73 13.90 6.02
N ALA A 129 26.50 12.89 6.42
CA ALA A 129 27.86 13.09 6.89
C ALA A 129 28.74 13.31 5.66
N ALA A 130 29.10 14.59 5.45
CA ALA A 130 30.10 15.01 4.50
C ALA A 130 31.46 14.36 4.81
N GLY A 131 32.06 13.74 3.80
CA GLY A 131 33.42 13.19 3.89
C GLY A 131 33.66 12.11 2.85
N ASP A 132 34.19 12.54 1.71
CA ASP A 132 34.88 11.77 0.67
C ASP A 132 34.04 10.88 -0.28
N ASP A 133 33.83 11.43 -1.48
CA ASP A 133 33.87 10.76 -2.80
C ASP A 133 33.27 9.33 -2.91
N GLU A 134 31.93 9.24 -2.88
CA GLU A 134 31.05 8.30 -3.61
C GLU A 134 29.64 8.45 -3.01
N GLY A 135 28.92 9.46 -3.51
CA GLY A 135 27.67 9.96 -2.92
C GLY A 135 26.56 8.91 -2.77
N LEU A 136 26.30 8.50 -1.53
CA LEU A 136 25.11 7.74 -1.18
C LEU A 136 24.01 8.71 -0.70
N PRO A 137 22.87 8.80 -1.43
CA PRO A 137 21.88 9.84 -1.21
C PRO A 137 21.01 9.54 0.01
N VAL A 138 20.62 10.63 0.70
CA VAL A 138 19.34 10.85 1.40
C VAL A 138 18.43 9.63 1.44
N GLY A 139 18.30 9.03 2.63
CA GLY A 139 17.52 7.82 2.83
C GLY A 139 16.09 7.97 2.29
N SER A 140 15.69 7.12 1.35
CA SER A 140 14.32 7.05 0.85
C SER A 140 13.46 6.19 1.76
N LEU A 141 12.18 6.54 1.92
CA LEU A 141 11.19 5.74 2.64
C LEU A 141 10.17 5.20 1.67
N ARG A 142 9.72 3.96 1.89
CA ARG A 142 8.68 3.28 1.12
C ARG A 142 7.59 2.82 2.07
N PHE A 143 6.38 3.31 1.83
CA PHE A 143 5.18 2.89 2.52
C PHE A 143 4.52 1.79 1.69
N ARG A 144 4.44 0.58 2.24
CA ARG A 144 3.59 -0.48 1.70
C ARG A 144 2.21 -0.29 2.32
N LEU A 145 1.22 0.00 1.50
CA LEU A 145 -0.16 0.22 1.92
C LEU A 145 -0.95 -1.07 1.76
N ARG A 146 -1.80 -1.39 2.73
CA ARG A 146 -2.70 -2.54 2.66
C ARG A 146 -4.14 -2.11 2.96
N GLN A 147 -5.04 -2.62 2.15
CA GLN A 147 -6.47 -2.51 2.37
C GLN A 147 -7.13 -3.85 1.98
N PRO A 148 -7.49 -4.70 2.96
CA PRO A 148 -8.06 -6.02 2.69
C PRO A 148 -9.53 -5.95 2.27
N SER A 149 -10.23 -4.85 2.56
CA SER A 149 -11.65 -4.71 2.22
C SER A 149 -11.82 -4.43 0.71
N PRO A 150 -12.63 -5.22 -0.01
CA PRO A 150 -12.89 -4.99 -1.44
C PRO A 150 -13.77 -3.76 -1.69
N THR A 151 -14.38 -3.19 -0.65
CA THR A 151 -15.23 -2.00 -0.73
C THR A 151 -14.41 -0.78 -1.19
N TRP A 152 -13.15 -0.68 -0.76
CA TRP A 152 -12.31 0.47 -1.03
C TRP A 152 -11.49 0.26 -2.30
N ARG A 153 -11.95 0.87 -3.39
CA ARG A 153 -11.30 0.76 -4.71
C ARG A 153 -10.02 1.58 -4.82
N SER A 154 -9.86 2.60 -3.98
CA SER A 154 -8.68 3.45 -3.92
C SER A 154 -8.32 3.74 -2.47
N TYR A 155 -7.02 3.67 -2.17
CA TYR A 155 -6.49 3.97 -0.85
C TYR A 155 -5.07 4.52 -0.97
N GLU A 156 -4.76 5.51 -0.13
CA GLU A 156 -3.48 6.22 -0.17
C GLU A 156 -3.18 6.94 1.15
N LEU A 157 -1.95 7.44 1.30
CA LEU A 157 -1.64 8.43 2.34
C LEU A 157 -1.71 9.83 1.72
N LYS A 158 -2.48 10.71 2.33
CA LYS A 158 -2.63 12.11 1.89
C LYS A 158 -1.88 13.05 2.82
N HIS A 159 -1.54 14.23 2.29
CA HIS A 159 -0.96 15.35 3.06
C HIS A 159 0.25 14.91 3.90
N VAL A 160 1.15 14.12 3.29
CA VAL A 160 2.32 13.60 4.00
C VAL A 160 3.27 14.74 4.31
N LYS A 161 3.65 14.87 5.58
CA LYS A 161 4.54 15.89 6.12
C LYS A 161 5.62 15.24 6.95
N CYS A 162 6.88 15.53 6.61
CA CYS A 162 8.03 15.10 7.40
C CYS A 162 8.40 16.19 8.39
N ILE A 163 8.58 15.81 9.65
CA ILE A 163 9.02 16.68 10.75
C ILE A 163 10.49 16.35 10.99
N MET A 164 11.35 17.34 10.78
CA MET A 164 12.80 17.21 10.92
C MET A 164 13.28 17.85 12.21
N ARG A 165 14.21 17.19 12.90
CA ARG A 165 14.94 17.72 14.05
C ARG A 165 16.22 18.39 13.58
N LYS A 166 16.49 19.57 14.14
CA LYS A 166 17.75 20.30 13.97
C LYS A 166 18.85 19.69 14.82
#